data_AF-A0A8H7XRQ6-F1
#
_entry.id   AF-A0A8H7XRQ6-F1
#
_cell.length_a   1.000
_cell.length_b   1.000
_cell.length_c   1.000
_cell.angle_alpha   90.00
_cell.angle_beta   90.00
_cell.angle_gamma   90.00
#
_symmetry.space_group_name_H-M   'P 1'
#
loop_
_entity.id
_entity.type
_entity.pdbx_description
1 polymer ?
#
loop_
_entity_poly.entity_id
_entity_poly.type
_entity_poly.pdbx_seq_one_letter_code
_entity_poly.pdbx_strand_id
1 'polypeptide(L)'
;MEVDALKYGSFTLIAGRTSPYFFNSGLMCTGPILATLAAAYASTIAQALKDGSLPEFDILFGMAYKGIPFASNAAVALYSQHGISVSVAYNRKEVKDHGEGGIMVGEPVKGKRVVILDDVMTSGKTIHGAIETIRQNGGEVVGVIHALDRQEVGQDGVSSAVKVIEGLIGEGRVFSILTMTDLMIWLERKGLVKELESLQAYWDQYGLK
;
A
#
# COMPACT_ATOMS: atom_id res chain seq x y z
N MET A 1 7.79 -14.06 9.94
CA MET A 1 8.59 -12.89 9.55
C MET A 1 10.05 -13.28 9.69
N GLU A 2 10.68 -13.72 8.60
CA GLU A 2 12.13 -14.03 8.57
C GLU A 2 12.99 -12.78 8.64
N VAL A 3 12.37 -11.60 8.48
CA VAL A 3 13.00 -10.28 8.66
C VAL A 3 12.32 -9.51 9.77
N ASP A 4 13.11 -8.73 10.50
CA ASP A 4 12.73 -7.83 11.60
C ASP A 4 11.98 -6.58 11.08
N ALA A 5 11.10 -6.76 10.10
CA ALA A 5 10.29 -5.72 9.47
C ALA A 5 9.15 -5.25 10.39
N LEU A 6 8.65 -6.11 11.26
CA LEU A 6 7.75 -5.71 12.33
C LEU A 6 8.52 -5.64 13.64
N LYS A 7 8.57 -4.45 14.22
CA LYS A 7 9.28 -4.18 15.48
C LYS A 7 8.27 -3.86 16.57
N TYR A 8 8.58 -4.28 17.79
CA TYR A 8 7.82 -3.96 19.00
C TYR A 8 8.63 -3.03 19.90
N GLY A 9 7.96 -2.10 20.58
CA GLY A 9 8.61 -1.07 21.38
C GLY A 9 7.77 0.19 21.46
N SER A 10 8.39 1.34 21.70
CA SER A 10 7.70 2.64 21.74
C SER A 10 8.14 3.49 20.55
N PHE A 11 7.25 3.72 19.59
CA PHE A 11 7.56 4.45 18.36
C PHE A 11 6.66 5.66 18.19
N THR A 12 7.25 6.83 17.96
CA THR A 12 6.49 8.04 17.59
C THR A 12 6.20 8.01 16.08
N LEU A 13 4.92 7.89 15.72
CA LEU A 13 4.46 7.93 14.34
C LEU A 13 4.48 9.37 13.80
N ILE A 14 4.44 9.52 12.48
CA ILE A 14 4.33 10.83 11.80
C ILE A 14 3.09 11.61 12.28
N ALA A 15 2.03 10.90 12.67
CA ALA A 15 0.82 11.50 13.23
C ALA A 15 0.98 12.02 14.68
N GLY A 16 2.14 11.83 15.31
CA GLY A 16 2.45 12.22 16.70
C GLY A 16 2.08 11.16 17.75
N ARG A 17 1.44 10.05 17.36
CA ARG A 17 1.03 8.97 18.26
C ARG A 17 2.21 8.11 18.68
N THR A 18 2.17 7.61 19.92
CA THR A 18 3.07 6.54 20.38
C THR A 18 2.45 5.19 20.06
N SER A 19 3.08 4.43 19.16
CA SER A 19 2.64 3.10 18.76
C SER A 19 3.50 2.02 19.43
N PRO A 20 2.89 0.90 19.88
CA PRO A 20 3.62 -0.23 20.44
C PRO A 20 4.39 -1.03 19.38
N TYR A 21 4.17 -0.72 18.10
CA TYR A 21 4.80 -1.39 16.97
C TYR A 21 5.17 -0.44 15.86
N PHE A 22 6.14 -0.86 15.05
CA PHE A 22 6.52 -0.17 13.83
C PHE A 22 6.75 -1.18 12.71
N PHE A 23 6.19 -0.88 11.54
CA PHE A 23 6.40 -1.68 10.34
C PHE A 23 7.38 -0.98 9.41
N ASN A 24 8.58 -1.55 9.29
CA ASN A 24 9.62 -1.08 8.39
C ASN A 24 9.74 -2.00 7.17
N SER A 25 8.97 -1.67 6.14
CA SER A 25 9.04 -2.32 4.83
C SER A 25 10.41 -2.25 4.15
N GLY A 26 11.28 -1.30 4.54
CA GLY A 26 12.63 -1.20 3.97
C GLY A 26 13.53 -2.39 4.29
N LEU A 27 13.19 -3.19 5.30
CA LEU A 27 13.91 -4.42 5.64
C LEU A 27 13.46 -5.63 4.78
N MET A 28 12.39 -5.48 4.01
CA MET A 28 11.90 -6.51 3.08
C MET A 28 12.63 -6.39 1.73
N CYS A 29 13.95 -6.56 1.77
CA CYS A 29 14.85 -6.18 0.67
C CYS A 29 15.69 -7.33 0.08
N THR A 30 15.45 -8.58 0.50
CA THR A 30 16.11 -9.76 -0.10
C THR A 30 15.25 -10.35 -1.23
N GLY A 31 15.89 -11.01 -2.20
CA GLY A 31 15.21 -11.64 -3.33
C GLY A 31 14.02 -12.54 -2.93
N PRO A 32 14.19 -13.50 -2.01
CA PRO A 32 13.09 -14.36 -1.56
C PRO A 32 11.90 -13.58 -0.99
N ILE A 33 12.17 -12.56 -0.17
CA ILE A 33 11.11 -11.76 0.47
C ILE A 33 10.39 -10.89 -0.56
N LEU A 34 11.14 -10.28 -1.48
CA LEU A 34 10.56 -9.51 -2.58
C LEU A 34 9.71 -10.39 -3.49
N ALA A 35 10.09 -11.64 -3.73
CA ALA A 35 9.28 -12.59 -4.47
C ALA A 35 7.98 -12.95 -3.74
N THR A 36 8.03 -13.17 -2.42
CA THR A 36 6.83 -13.38 -1.59
C THR A 36 5.90 -12.17 -1.61
N LEU A 37 6.44 -10.95 -1.44
CA LEU A 37 5.65 -9.73 -1.50
C LEU A 37 5.02 -9.54 -2.87
N ALA A 38 5.78 -9.74 -3.94
CA ALA A 38 5.28 -9.63 -5.31
C ALA A 38 4.11 -10.59 -5.58
N ALA A 39 4.25 -11.85 -5.16
CA ALA A 39 3.18 -12.85 -5.26
C ALA A 39 1.94 -12.46 -4.44
N ALA A 40 2.13 -11.88 -3.25
CA ALA A 40 1.05 -11.42 -2.40
C ALA A 40 0.28 -10.24 -3.03
N TYR A 41 0.98 -9.20 -3.50
CA TYR A 41 0.33 -8.10 -4.24
C TYR A 41 -0.41 -8.61 -5.48
N ALA A 42 0.24 -9.46 -6.28
CA ALA A 42 -0.36 -10.01 -7.49
C ALA A 42 -1.62 -10.84 -7.19
N SER A 43 -1.58 -11.65 -6.14
CA SER A 43 -2.73 -12.46 -5.71
C SER A 43 -3.89 -11.58 -5.23
N THR A 44 -3.62 -10.55 -4.43
CA THR A 44 -4.65 -9.59 -3.98
C THR A 44 -5.31 -8.88 -5.16
N ILE A 45 -4.51 -8.42 -6.13
CA ILE A 45 -5.01 -7.75 -7.34
C ILE A 45 -5.83 -8.71 -8.21
N ALA A 46 -5.31 -9.91 -8.47
CA ALA A 46 -6.00 -10.91 -9.30
C ALA A 46 -7.33 -11.35 -8.66
N GLN A 47 -7.37 -11.47 -7.33
CA GLN A 47 -8.59 -11.78 -6.60
C GLN A 47 -9.61 -10.64 -6.69
N ALA A 48 -9.18 -9.39 -6.49
CA ALA A 48 -10.05 -8.22 -6.58
C ALA A 48 -10.59 -7.98 -8.01
N LEU A 49 -9.80 -8.31 -9.04
CA LEU A 49 -10.29 -8.33 -10.43
C LEU A 49 -11.36 -9.41 -10.63
N LYS A 50 -11.10 -10.62 -10.11
CA LYS A 50 -11.99 -11.78 -10.27
C LYS A 50 -13.34 -11.60 -9.58
N ASP A 51 -13.38 -10.98 -8.40
CA ASP A 51 -14.63 -10.70 -7.69
C ASP A 51 -15.32 -9.40 -8.13
N GLY A 52 -14.68 -8.63 -9.02
CA GLY A 52 -15.23 -7.41 -9.60
C GLY A 52 -15.16 -6.18 -8.68
N SER A 53 -14.50 -6.28 -7.53
CA SER A 53 -14.27 -5.13 -6.64
C SER A 53 -13.26 -4.14 -7.21
N LEU A 54 -12.27 -4.63 -7.96
CA LEU A 54 -11.31 -3.83 -8.70
C LEU A 54 -11.69 -3.82 -10.20
N PRO A 55 -11.88 -2.63 -10.81
CA PRO A 55 -12.02 -2.55 -12.26
C PRO A 55 -10.76 -3.02 -12.97
N GLU A 56 -10.90 -3.53 -14.20
CA GLU A 56 -9.77 -3.73 -15.11
C GLU A 56 -8.90 -2.45 -15.17
N PHE A 57 -7.60 -2.61 -15.37
CA PHE A 57 -6.66 -1.49 -15.36
C PHE A 57 -5.44 -1.76 -16.23
N ASP A 58 -4.71 -0.70 -16.55
CA ASP A 58 -3.62 -0.75 -17.53
C ASP A 58 -2.23 -0.63 -16.89
N ILE A 59 -2.15 0.08 -15.76
CA ILE A 59 -0.88 0.48 -15.14
C ILE A 59 -0.86 0.20 -13.63
N LEU A 60 0.20 -0.44 -13.16
CA LEU A 60 0.63 -0.37 -11.76
C LEU A 60 1.51 0.86 -11.53
N PHE A 61 1.12 1.70 -10.59
CA PHE A 61 1.83 2.92 -10.22
C PHE A 61 2.54 2.77 -8.88
N GLY A 62 3.86 2.84 -8.89
CA GLY A 62 4.69 2.81 -7.68
C GLY A 62 5.08 4.20 -7.23
N MET A 63 4.71 4.62 -6.01
CA MET A 63 5.13 5.92 -5.51
C MET A 63 6.62 5.94 -5.15
N ALA A 64 7.34 7.02 -5.49
CA ALA A 64 8.72 7.16 -5.07
C ALA A 64 8.86 7.29 -3.53
N TYR A 65 9.71 6.51 -2.87
CA TYR A 65 10.68 5.54 -3.45
C TYR A 65 10.24 4.08 -3.31
N LYS A 66 9.56 3.73 -2.21
CA LYS A 66 9.29 2.34 -1.83
C LYS A 66 8.30 1.62 -2.75
N GLY A 67 7.35 2.35 -3.32
CA GLY A 67 6.36 1.77 -4.23
C GLY A 67 6.96 1.35 -5.57
N ILE A 68 8.10 1.91 -5.98
CA ILE A 68 8.76 1.59 -7.26
C ILE A 68 9.10 0.09 -7.36
N PRO A 69 9.92 -0.50 -6.47
CA PRO A 69 10.22 -1.93 -6.55
C PRO A 69 8.98 -2.80 -6.38
N PHE A 70 7.98 -2.36 -5.60
CA PHE A 70 6.74 -3.12 -5.39
C PHE A 70 5.90 -3.19 -6.66
N ALA A 71 5.69 -2.05 -7.35
CA ALA A 71 4.98 -2.01 -8.63
C ALA A 71 5.69 -2.85 -9.70
N SER A 72 7.01 -2.73 -9.83
CA SER A 72 7.79 -3.50 -10.80
C SER A 72 7.71 -5.00 -10.54
N ASN A 73 7.93 -5.45 -9.30
CA ASN A 73 7.91 -6.88 -8.98
C ASN A 73 6.49 -7.46 -9.04
N ALA A 74 5.48 -6.71 -8.59
CA ALA A 74 4.08 -7.14 -8.67
C ALA A 74 3.61 -7.30 -10.13
N ALA A 75 4.04 -6.43 -11.05
CA ALA A 75 3.73 -6.58 -12.47
C ALA A 75 4.31 -7.89 -13.04
N VAL A 76 5.55 -8.24 -12.68
CA VAL A 76 6.17 -9.52 -13.08
C VAL A 76 5.39 -10.71 -12.50
N ALA A 77 5.00 -10.64 -11.22
CA ALA A 77 4.23 -11.71 -10.57
C ALA A 77 2.82 -11.85 -11.16
N LEU A 78 2.12 -10.74 -11.45
CA LEU A 78 0.81 -10.74 -12.11
C LEU A 78 0.86 -11.46 -13.45
N TYR A 79 1.84 -11.14 -14.28
CA TYR A 79 1.98 -11.78 -15.58
C TYR A 79 2.34 -13.26 -15.45
N SER A 80 3.38 -13.58 -14.66
CA SER A 80 3.91 -14.95 -14.58
C SER A 80 3.00 -15.93 -13.83
N GLN A 81 2.20 -15.46 -12.86
CA GLN A 81 1.38 -16.33 -12.00
C GLN A 81 -0.11 -16.28 -12.38
N HIS A 82 -0.59 -15.16 -12.93
CA HIS A 82 -2.01 -14.97 -13.21
C HIS A 82 -2.31 -14.66 -14.68
N GLY A 83 -1.28 -14.49 -15.53
CA GLY A 83 -1.46 -14.16 -16.95
C GLY A 83 -1.98 -12.74 -17.21
N ILE A 84 -1.97 -11.87 -16.20
CA ILE A 84 -2.48 -10.50 -16.28
C ILE A 84 -1.34 -9.57 -16.70
N SER A 85 -1.46 -8.97 -17.88
CA SER A 85 -0.44 -8.08 -18.44
C SER A 85 -0.77 -6.62 -18.14
N VAL A 86 0.12 -5.93 -17.44
CA VAL A 86 0.00 -4.51 -17.07
C VAL A 86 1.33 -3.81 -17.25
N SER A 87 1.28 -2.51 -17.51
CA SER A 87 2.47 -1.66 -17.57
C SER A 87 2.82 -1.10 -16.19
N VAL A 88 4.01 -0.52 -16.04
CA VAL A 88 4.44 0.11 -14.78
C VAL A 88 4.75 1.58 -15.01
N ALA A 89 4.34 2.42 -14.08
CA ALA A 89 4.73 3.81 -14.00
C ALA A 89 5.09 4.21 -12.56
N TYR A 90 5.85 5.29 -12.40
CA TYR A 90 6.18 5.86 -11.09
C TYR A 90 6.50 7.35 -11.22
N ASN A 91 6.45 8.09 -10.10
CA ASN A 91 6.89 9.48 -10.06
C ASN A 91 8.33 9.63 -9.56
N ARG A 92 8.96 10.77 -9.88
CA ARG A 92 10.14 11.31 -9.22
C ARG A 92 9.71 12.22 -8.08
N LYS A 93 10.61 12.49 -7.13
CA LYS A 93 10.40 13.54 -6.11
C LYS A 93 10.64 14.95 -6.66
N GLU A 94 11.50 15.06 -7.66
CA GLU A 94 11.86 16.32 -8.29
C GLU A 94 11.63 16.24 -9.80
N VAL A 95 11.17 17.34 -10.38
CA VAL A 95 11.01 17.47 -11.84
C VAL A 95 12.40 17.50 -12.47
N LYS A 96 12.60 16.71 -13.52
CA LYS A 96 13.82 16.83 -14.33
C LYS A 96 13.61 17.82 -15.46
N ASP A 97 14.57 18.72 -15.63
CA ASP A 97 14.54 19.75 -16.67
C ASP A 97 15.26 19.31 -17.97
N HIS A 98 15.80 18.09 -18.01
CA HIS A 98 16.63 17.57 -19.12
C HIS A 98 16.27 16.10 -19.44
N GLY A 99 16.46 15.67 -20.69
CA GLY A 99 16.08 14.33 -21.17
C GLY A 99 14.57 14.22 -21.49
N GLU A 100 13.93 13.09 -21.15
CA GLU A 100 12.46 12.93 -21.25
C GLU A 100 11.67 13.93 -20.37
N GLY A 101 12.35 14.60 -19.43
CA GLY A 101 11.77 15.62 -18.58
C GLY A 101 10.69 15.11 -17.62
N GLY A 102 10.04 16.04 -16.92
CA GLY A 102 8.83 15.78 -16.14
C GLY A 102 9.04 14.93 -14.88
N ILE A 103 7.90 14.62 -14.24
CA ILE A 103 7.86 13.91 -12.97
C ILE A 103 7.58 12.41 -13.12
N MET A 104 6.96 11.98 -14.23
CA MET A 104 6.54 10.59 -14.44
C MET A 104 7.62 9.79 -15.18
N VAL A 105 7.69 8.49 -14.89
CA VAL A 105 8.59 7.53 -15.53
C VAL A 105 7.84 6.24 -15.81
N GLY A 106 8.18 5.57 -16.92
CA GLY A 106 7.49 4.37 -17.38
C GLY A 106 6.36 4.71 -18.33
N GLU A 107 5.30 3.89 -18.30
CA GLU A 107 4.18 4.05 -19.23
C GLU A 107 3.40 5.35 -18.97
N PRO A 108 3.10 6.16 -20.01
CA PRO A 108 2.26 7.34 -19.86
C PRO A 108 0.87 7.00 -19.33
N VAL A 109 0.43 7.68 -18.27
CA VAL A 109 -0.87 7.43 -17.61
C VAL A 109 -2.08 8.02 -18.35
N LYS A 110 -1.85 8.87 -19.35
CA LYS A 110 -2.91 9.62 -20.04
C LYS A 110 -3.91 8.66 -20.70
N GLY A 111 -5.19 8.79 -20.33
CA GLY A 111 -6.29 7.99 -20.86
C GLY A 111 -6.33 6.56 -20.34
N LYS A 112 -5.59 6.25 -19.26
CA LYS A 112 -5.46 4.89 -18.72
C LYS A 112 -5.91 4.80 -17.28
N ARG A 113 -6.34 3.60 -16.92
CA ARG A 113 -6.72 3.23 -15.55
C ARG A 113 -5.50 2.74 -14.79
N VAL A 114 -5.33 3.27 -13.60
CA VAL A 114 -4.12 3.15 -12.81
C VAL A 114 -4.45 2.61 -11.43
N VAL A 115 -3.64 1.66 -10.99
CA VAL A 115 -3.68 1.09 -9.65
C VAL A 115 -2.41 1.46 -8.90
N ILE A 116 -2.53 2.11 -7.75
CA ILE A 116 -1.37 2.53 -6.95
C ILE A 116 -0.96 1.41 -5.99
N LEU A 117 0.35 1.11 -5.91
CA LEU A 117 0.91 0.24 -4.88
C LEU A 117 1.70 1.05 -3.84
N ASP A 118 1.48 0.73 -2.56
CA ASP A 118 2.18 1.32 -1.42
C ASP A 118 2.50 0.31 -0.32
N ASP A 119 3.38 0.65 0.62
CA ASP A 119 3.75 -0.24 1.72
C ASP A 119 2.72 -0.23 2.86
N VAL A 120 2.52 0.93 3.49
CA VAL A 120 1.65 1.11 4.66
C VAL A 120 0.90 2.42 4.53
N MET A 121 -0.42 2.33 4.56
CA MET A 121 -1.24 3.54 4.60
C MET A 121 -1.34 4.06 6.03
N THR A 122 -0.90 5.30 6.25
CA THR A 122 -1.00 5.98 7.55
C THR A 122 -2.09 7.05 7.52
N SER A 123 -1.78 8.25 7.01
CA SER A 123 -2.74 9.35 6.90
C SER A 123 -3.41 9.46 5.52
N GLY A 124 -3.01 8.63 4.55
CA GLY A 124 -3.47 8.73 3.16
C GLY A 124 -2.91 9.92 2.37
N LYS A 125 -2.23 10.87 3.02
CA LYS A 125 -1.73 12.11 2.38
C LYS A 125 -0.83 11.85 1.16
N THR A 126 0.07 10.87 1.26
CA THR A 126 0.97 10.52 0.16
C THR A 126 0.19 9.95 -1.03
N ILE A 127 -0.77 9.07 -0.76
CA ILE A 127 -1.64 8.46 -1.78
C ILE A 127 -2.52 9.52 -2.43
N HIS A 128 -3.12 10.41 -1.65
CA HIS A 128 -3.88 11.56 -2.17
C HIS A 128 -3.03 12.38 -3.14
N GLY A 129 -1.79 12.71 -2.78
CA GLY A 129 -0.87 13.44 -3.67
C GLY A 129 -0.57 12.68 -4.97
N ALA A 130 -0.41 11.35 -4.91
CA ALA A 130 -0.22 10.53 -6.09
C ALA A 130 -1.47 10.48 -6.98
N ILE A 131 -2.66 10.37 -6.40
CA ILE A 131 -3.94 10.43 -7.13
C ILE A 131 -4.03 11.73 -7.93
N GLU A 132 -3.76 12.86 -7.28
CA GLU A 132 -3.80 14.17 -7.95
C GLU A 132 -2.73 14.28 -9.05
N THR A 133 -1.53 13.76 -8.81
CA THR A 133 -0.47 13.74 -9.83
C THR A 133 -0.88 12.91 -11.05
N ILE A 134 -1.48 11.73 -10.85
CA ILE A 134 -1.94 10.87 -11.94
C ILE A 134 -3.07 11.54 -12.72
N ARG A 135 -4.04 12.15 -12.03
CA ARG A 135 -5.16 12.90 -12.64
C ARG A 135 -4.67 14.08 -13.47
N GLN A 136 -3.73 14.86 -12.95
CA GLN A 136 -3.12 15.99 -13.66
C GLN A 136 -2.40 15.56 -14.95
N ASN A 137 -1.91 14.32 -15.00
CA ASN A 137 -1.31 13.72 -16.20
C ASN A 137 -2.34 12.95 -17.06
N GLY A 138 -3.63 13.09 -16.78
CA GLY A 138 -4.74 12.53 -17.55
C GLY A 138 -5.04 11.06 -17.30
N GLY A 139 -4.52 10.46 -16.22
CA GLY A 139 -4.85 9.11 -15.80
C GLY A 139 -6.01 9.05 -14.82
N GLU A 140 -6.63 7.88 -14.71
CA GLU A 140 -7.71 7.60 -13.77
C GLU A 140 -7.23 6.60 -12.72
N VAL A 141 -7.25 6.97 -11.44
CA VAL A 141 -6.96 6.00 -10.37
C VAL A 141 -8.20 5.19 -10.06
N VAL A 142 -8.14 3.87 -10.25
CA VAL A 142 -9.25 2.94 -10.04
C VAL A 142 -9.05 2.01 -8.85
N GLY A 143 -7.86 2.01 -8.24
CA GLY A 143 -7.59 1.20 -7.06
C GLY A 143 -6.30 1.58 -6.36
N VAL A 144 -6.21 1.22 -5.09
CA VAL A 144 -5.00 1.32 -4.26
C VAL A 144 -4.82 0.00 -3.52
N ILE A 145 -3.61 -0.57 -3.56
CA ILE A 145 -3.27 -1.76 -2.78
C ILE A 145 -2.06 -1.45 -1.92
N HIS A 146 -2.15 -1.78 -0.63
CA HIS A 146 -1.02 -1.67 0.30
C HIS A 146 -0.70 -2.98 1.01
N ALA A 147 0.52 -3.13 1.51
CA ALA A 147 0.93 -4.37 2.18
C ALA A 147 0.27 -4.53 3.56
N LEU A 148 0.18 -3.44 4.34
CA LEU A 148 -0.40 -3.48 5.67
C LEU A 148 -1.38 -2.33 5.88
N ASP A 149 -2.65 -2.68 6.12
CA ASP A 149 -3.65 -1.76 6.67
C ASP A 149 -3.48 -1.74 8.19
N ARG A 150 -3.10 -0.59 8.73
CA ARG A 150 -3.05 -0.41 10.19
C ARG A 150 -4.45 -0.34 10.80
N GLN A 151 -5.47 -0.14 9.96
CA GLN A 151 -6.89 0.00 10.28
C GLN A 151 -7.17 1.08 11.36
N GLU A 152 -6.34 2.12 11.44
CA GLU A 152 -6.47 3.18 12.45
C GLU A 152 -7.38 4.33 11.98
N VAL A 153 -8.02 5.03 12.93
CA VAL A 153 -8.64 6.32 12.68
C VAL A 153 -7.57 7.40 12.47
N GLY A 154 -7.87 8.41 11.66
CA GLY A 154 -7.07 9.60 11.41
C GLY A 154 -7.02 10.54 12.62
N GLN A 155 -6.41 11.71 12.46
CA GLN A 155 -6.26 12.68 13.56
C GLN A 155 -7.59 13.22 14.09
N ASP A 156 -8.64 13.21 13.26
CA ASP A 156 -10.00 13.60 13.66
C ASP A 156 -10.67 12.56 14.57
N GLY A 157 -10.07 11.37 14.73
CA GLY A 157 -10.60 10.29 15.54
C GLY A 157 -11.81 9.56 14.91
N VAL A 158 -12.17 9.90 13.67
CA VAL A 158 -13.42 9.43 13.03
C VAL A 158 -13.16 8.86 11.63
N SER A 159 -12.42 9.57 10.77
CA SER A 159 -12.17 9.11 9.40
C SER A 159 -10.98 8.15 9.33
N SER A 160 -11.06 7.08 8.54
CA SER A 160 -9.87 6.30 8.20
C SER A 160 -9.24 6.82 6.90
N ALA A 161 -7.91 6.68 6.77
CA ALA A 161 -7.23 7.00 5.53
C ALA A 161 -7.82 6.24 4.34
N VAL A 162 -8.22 4.98 4.57
CA VAL A 162 -8.94 4.15 3.60
C VAL A 162 -10.20 4.85 3.12
N LYS A 163 -11.10 5.26 4.02
CA LYS A 163 -12.37 5.91 3.65
C LYS A 163 -12.18 7.25 2.93
N VAL A 164 -11.16 8.01 3.33
CA VAL A 164 -10.80 9.26 2.62
C VAL A 164 -10.38 8.96 1.18
N ILE A 165 -9.55 7.95 0.96
CA ILE A 165 -9.10 7.57 -0.39
C ILE A 165 -10.24 6.96 -1.21
N GLU A 166 -11.06 6.10 -0.62
CA GLU A 166 -12.28 5.57 -1.26
C GLU A 166 -13.24 6.67 -1.69
N GLY A 167 -13.40 7.74 -0.90
CA GLY A 167 -14.18 8.91 -1.28
C GLY A 167 -13.67 9.61 -2.56
N LEU A 168 -12.39 9.43 -2.91
CA LEU A 168 -11.80 10.00 -4.13
C LEU A 168 -11.89 9.06 -5.33
N ILE A 169 -11.75 7.75 -5.13
CA ILE A 169 -11.60 6.78 -6.23
C ILE A 169 -12.78 5.84 -6.39
N GLY A 170 -13.73 5.83 -5.44
CA GLY A 170 -14.88 4.93 -5.35
C GLY A 170 -14.80 4.00 -4.12
N GLU A 171 -15.96 3.68 -3.56
CA GLU A 171 -16.07 2.80 -2.38
C GLU A 171 -15.61 1.37 -2.71
N GLY A 172 -14.91 0.73 -1.75
CA GLY A 172 -14.42 -0.63 -1.88
C GLY A 172 -13.18 -0.80 -2.78
N ARG A 173 -12.49 0.30 -3.14
CA ARG A 173 -11.36 0.29 -4.08
C ARG A 173 -9.99 0.42 -3.42
N VAL A 174 -9.93 0.29 -2.10
CA VAL A 174 -8.68 0.27 -1.35
C VAL A 174 -8.54 -1.10 -0.70
N PHE A 175 -7.46 -1.80 -1.04
CA PHE A 175 -7.21 -3.18 -0.63
C PHE A 175 -5.91 -3.29 0.16
N SER A 176 -5.84 -4.32 0.99
CA SER A 176 -4.66 -4.63 1.78
C SER A 176 -4.30 -6.11 1.68
N ILE A 177 -3.01 -6.42 1.73
CA ILE A 177 -2.54 -7.82 1.83
C ILE A 177 -2.76 -8.33 3.25
N LEU A 178 -2.38 -7.51 4.24
CA LEU A 178 -2.56 -7.78 5.66
C LEU A 178 -3.28 -6.61 6.32
N THR A 179 -4.01 -6.92 7.37
CA THR A 179 -4.63 -5.96 8.27
C THR A 179 -4.01 -6.04 9.66
N MET A 180 -4.30 -5.04 10.50
CA MET A 180 -3.97 -5.07 11.91
C MET A 180 -4.60 -6.27 12.63
N THR A 181 -5.83 -6.62 12.24
CA THR A 181 -6.52 -7.81 12.76
C THR A 181 -5.76 -9.09 12.42
N ASP A 182 -5.26 -9.24 11.19
CA ASP A 182 -4.42 -10.40 10.80
C ASP A 182 -3.15 -10.49 11.64
N LEU A 183 -2.56 -9.34 11.96
CA LEU A 183 -1.37 -9.28 12.81
C LEU A 183 -1.67 -9.73 14.24
N MET A 184 -2.79 -9.32 14.82
CA MET A 184 -3.21 -9.75 16.15
C MET A 184 -3.49 -11.26 16.19
N ILE A 185 -4.18 -11.81 15.19
CA ILE A 185 -4.41 -13.25 15.06
C ILE A 185 -3.08 -14.01 14.95
N TRP A 186 -2.12 -13.47 14.21
CA TRP A 186 -0.79 -14.07 14.08
C TRP A 186 -0.02 -14.06 15.41
N LEU A 187 -0.07 -12.96 16.16
CA LEU A 187 0.54 -12.84 17.48
C LEU A 187 -0.03 -13.85 18.48
N GLU A 188 -1.36 -14.00 18.50
CA GLU A 188 -2.06 -14.97 19.33
C GLU A 188 -1.59 -16.40 19.03
N ARG A 189 -1.56 -16.78 17.74
CA ARG A 189 -1.07 -18.10 17.31
C ARG A 189 0.39 -18.37 17.65
N LYS A 190 1.20 -17.33 17.80
CA LYS A 190 2.61 -17.43 18.19
C LYS A 190 2.82 -17.41 19.71
N GLY A 191 1.76 -17.19 20.50
CA GLY A 191 1.87 -17.07 21.96
C GLY A 191 2.62 -15.81 22.40
N LEU A 192 2.66 -14.78 21.56
CA LEU A 192 3.30 -13.50 21.86
C LEU A 192 2.33 -12.59 22.63
N VAL A 193 2.00 -13.02 23.86
CA VAL A 193 0.92 -12.46 24.68
C VAL A 193 1.16 -10.98 25.00
N LYS A 194 2.38 -10.61 25.39
CA LYS A 194 2.70 -9.22 25.77
C LYS A 194 2.56 -8.26 24.59
N GLU A 195 3.06 -8.65 23.43
CA GLU A 195 2.93 -7.87 22.21
C GLU A 195 1.45 -7.76 21.82
N LEU A 196 0.71 -8.86 21.85
CA LEU A 196 -0.73 -8.87 21.57
C LEU A 196 -1.50 -7.91 22.49
N GLU A 197 -1.29 -7.97 23.80
CA GLU A 197 -1.93 -7.06 24.76
C GLU A 197 -1.62 -5.59 24.46
N SER A 198 -0.36 -5.28 24.14
CA SER A 198 0.03 -3.91 23.79
C SER A 198 -0.62 -3.42 22.50
N LEU A 199 -0.71 -4.29 21.47
CA LEU A 199 -1.35 -3.98 20.20
C LEU A 199 -2.86 -3.83 20.37
N GLN A 200 -3.50 -4.68 21.20
CA GLN A 200 -4.91 -4.58 21.52
C GLN A 200 -5.24 -3.28 22.26
N ALA A 201 -4.46 -2.90 23.26
CA ALA A 201 -4.66 -1.64 23.98
C ALA A 201 -4.55 -0.41 23.06
N TYR A 202 -3.58 -0.43 22.14
CA TYR A 202 -3.45 0.61 21.12
C TYR A 202 -4.63 0.61 20.13
N TRP A 203 -5.08 -0.57 19.72
CA TRP A 203 -6.23 -0.77 18.83
C TRP A 203 -7.54 -0.32 19.47
N ASP A 204 -7.76 -0.57 20.75
CA ASP A 204 -8.97 -0.14 21.46
C ASP A 204 -9.12 1.39 21.49
N GLN A 205 -7.96 2.09 21.51
CA GLN A 205 -7.86 3.54 21.53
C GLN A 205 -7.92 4.19 20.14
N TYR A 206 -7.28 3.60 19.13
CA TYR A 206 -7.09 4.22 17.81
C TYR A 206 -7.58 3.39 16.62
N GLY A 207 -8.08 2.18 16.85
CA GLY A 207 -8.62 1.31 15.82
C GLY A 207 -9.95 1.81 15.27
N LEU A 208 -10.16 1.59 13.99
CA LEU A 208 -11.44 1.78 13.33
C LEU A 208 -12.41 0.70 13.81
N LYS A 209 -13.53 1.10 14.42
CA LYS A 209 -14.57 0.22 14.99
C LYS A 209 -15.76 0.10 14.07
#